data_AF-A0A0G1UUZ4-F1
#
_entry.id   AF-A0A0G1UUZ4-F1
#
_cell.length_a   1.000
_cell.length_b   1.000
_cell.length_c   1.000
_cell.angle_alpha   90.00
_cell.angle_beta   90.00
_cell.angle_gamma   90.00
#
_symmetry.space_group_name_H-M   'P 1'
#
loop_
_entity.id
_entity.type
_entity.pdbx_description
1 polymer ?
#
loop_
_entity_poly.entity_id
_entity_poly.type
_entity_poly.pdbx_seq_one_letter_code
_entity_poly.pdbx_strand_id
1 'polypeptide(L)'
;MTPTVFQVDFKTKTISCQEKGSGKSYNAKQLYSFLMDLFDEPENMRYDIPIKAQAKDEFKLINGWTIDKASRKFLKGHISQG
;
A
#
# COMPACT_ATOMS: atom_id res chain seq x y z
N MET A 1 19.54 3.80 -4.01
CA MET A 1 19.14 4.26 -2.65
C MET A 1 17.65 4.56 -2.68
N THR A 2 16.85 3.71 -2.06
CA THR A 2 15.46 4.00 -1.76
C THR A 2 15.20 3.32 -0.43
N PRO A 3 14.89 4.03 0.66
CA PRO A 3 14.41 3.36 1.84
C PRO A 3 13.02 2.82 1.45
N THR A 4 12.94 1.52 1.17
CA THR A 4 11.67 0.84 0.92
C THR A 4 11.00 0.66 2.28
N VAL A 5 9.97 1.44 2.52
CA VAL A 5 9.29 1.55 3.82
C VAL A 5 7.88 0.96 3.78
N PHE A 6 7.49 0.38 2.63
CA PHE A 6 6.30 -0.45 2.48
C PHE A 6 6.70 -1.91 2.41
N GLN A 7 6.01 -2.76 3.16
CA GLN A 7 6.16 -4.21 3.12
C GLN A 7 4.81 -4.85 2.83
N VAL A 8 4.84 -5.92 2.04
CA VAL A 8 3.64 -6.63 1.57
C VAL A 8 3.78 -8.09 1.95
N ASP A 9 2.85 -8.57 2.76
CA ASP A 9 2.70 -9.99 3.05
C ASP A 9 1.59 -10.56 2.17
N PHE A 10 1.98 -11.27 1.12
CA PHE A 10 1.08 -11.91 0.17
C PHE A 10 0.30 -13.09 0.76
N LYS A 11 0.75 -13.68 1.87
CA LYS A 11 0.03 -14.79 2.53
C LYS A 11 -1.12 -14.26 3.37
N THR A 12 -0.86 -13.23 4.17
CA THR A 12 -1.88 -12.62 5.03
C THR A 12 -2.63 -11.48 4.36
N LYS A 13 -2.26 -11.13 3.13
CA LYS A 13 -2.78 -9.98 2.37
C LYS A 13 -2.71 -8.67 3.17
N THR A 14 -1.59 -8.47 3.86
CA THR A 14 -1.39 -7.32 4.74
C THR A 14 -0.27 -6.43 4.22
N ILE A 15 -0.53 -5.13 4.23
CA ILE A 15 0.43 -4.08 3.89
C ILE A 15 0.85 -3.38 5.17
N SER A 16 2.15 -3.25 5.40
CA SER A 16 2.69 -2.48 6.52
C SER A 16 3.60 -1.37 6.03
N CYS A 17 3.65 -0.29 6.80
CA CYS A 17 4.44 0.90 6.53
C CYS A 17 5.23 1.24 7.79
N GLN A 18 6.54 1.43 7.66
CA GLN A 18 7.37 1.91 8.77
C GLN A 18 7.55 3.43 8.72
N GLU A 19 8.19 3.99 9.74
CA GLU A 19 8.52 5.41 9.72
C GLU A 19 9.62 5.68 8.69
N LYS A 20 9.43 6.68 7.83
CA LYS A 20 10.52 7.18 6.99
C LYS A 20 11.51 7.87 7.91
N GLY A 21 12.72 7.35 8.07
CA GLY A 21 13.78 8.08 8.77
C GLY A 21 13.82 9.52 8.27
N SER A 22 13.55 10.49 9.18
CA SER A 22 13.17 11.92 8.98
C SER A 22 11.71 12.33 9.26
N GLY A 23 10.86 11.50 9.88
CA GLY A 23 9.52 11.91 10.32
C GLY A 23 8.54 12.23 9.16
N LYS A 24 8.84 11.72 7.96
CA LYS A 24 8.02 11.95 6.77
C LYS A 24 6.94 10.86 6.66
N SER A 25 5.68 11.28 6.64
CA SER A 25 4.56 10.41 6.30
C SER A 25 4.52 10.12 4.80
N TYR A 26 4.03 8.94 4.42
CA TYR A 26 3.72 8.56 3.05
C TYR A 26 2.35 9.09 2.66
N ASN A 27 2.12 9.37 1.37
CA ASN A 27 0.79 9.64 0.88
C ASN A 27 0.13 8.38 0.29
N ALA A 28 -1.20 8.34 0.29
CA ALA A 28 -1.97 7.22 -0.23
C ALA A 28 -1.68 6.93 -1.71
N LYS A 29 -1.39 7.99 -2.48
CA LYS A 29 -1.01 7.90 -3.89
C LYS A 29 0.33 7.18 -4.11
N GLN A 30 1.31 7.39 -3.23
CA GLN A 30 2.61 6.70 -3.25
C GLN A 30 2.43 5.22 -2.94
N LEU A 31 1.57 4.90 -1.97
CA LEU A 31 1.23 3.50 -1.70
C LEU A 31 0.56 2.86 -2.91
N TYR A 32 -0.39 3.56 -3.55
CA TYR A 32 -1.04 3.09 -4.77
C TYR A 32 -0.01 2.83 -5.88
N SER A 33 0.85 3.79 -6.22
CA SER A 33 1.90 3.58 -7.23
C SER A 33 2.82 2.41 -6.89
N PHE A 34 3.28 2.32 -5.63
CA PHE A 34 4.12 1.20 -5.18
C PHE A 34 3.44 -0.17 -5.37
N LEU A 35 2.16 -0.28 -5.02
CA LEU A 35 1.43 -1.55 -5.18
C LEU A 35 1.16 -1.86 -6.66
N MET A 36 0.93 -0.85 -7.51
CA MET A 36 0.80 -1.08 -8.94
C MET A 36 2.10 -1.61 -9.53
N ASP A 37 3.24 -0.98 -9.21
CA ASP A 37 4.55 -1.41 -9.69
C ASP A 37 4.88 -2.82 -9.20
N LEU A 38 4.64 -3.12 -7.91
CA LEU A 38 4.92 -4.43 -7.31
C LEU A 38 4.11 -5.56 -7.94
N PHE A 39 2.83 -5.32 -8.27
CA PHE A 39 1.95 -6.34 -8.85
C PHE A 39 2.08 -6.46 -10.38
N ASP A 40 2.75 -5.51 -11.02
CA ASP A 40 3.16 -5.61 -12.42
C ASP A 40 4.45 -6.44 -12.60
N GLU A 41 5.13 -6.82 -11.51
CA GLU A 41 6.27 -7.72 -11.58
C GLU A 41 5.82 -9.14 -11.96
N PRO A 42 6.50 -9.85 -12.89
CA PRO A 42 6.08 -11.16 -13.40
C PRO A 42 5.83 -12.22 -12.33
N GLU A 43 6.60 -12.19 -11.23
CA GLU A 43 6.46 -13.12 -10.10
C GLU A 43 5.19 -12.87 -9.26
N ASN A 44 4.65 -11.65 -9.33
CA ASN A 44 3.51 -11.19 -8.55
C ASN A 44 2.22 -11.09 -9.38
N MET A 45 2.30 -11.16 -10.71
CA MET A 45 1.14 -11.17 -11.62
C MET A 45 0.13 -12.30 -11.36
N ARG A 46 0.53 -13.35 -10.63
CA ARG A 46 -0.36 -14.43 -10.19
C ARG A 46 -1.32 -14.05 -9.06
N TYR A 47 -1.11 -12.90 -8.42
CA TYR A 47 -1.93 -12.43 -7.30
C TYR A 47 -2.94 -11.38 -7.77
N ASP A 48 -4.10 -11.36 -7.13
CA ASP A 48 -5.11 -10.33 -7.40
C ASP A 48 -4.62 -8.95 -6.95
N ILE A 49 -4.82 -7.94 -7.81
CA ILE A 49 -4.47 -6.54 -7.55
C ILE A 49 -5.06 -6.09 -6.21
N PRO A 50 -4.27 -5.46 -5.32
CA PRO A 50 -4.68 -5.22 -3.93
C PRO A 50 -5.47 -3.93 -3.73
N ILE A 51 -5.42 -3.01 -4.70
CA ILE A 51 -5.89 -1.65 -4.55
C ILE A 51 -6.54 -1.11 -5.82
N LYS A 52 -7.57 -0.29 -5.66
CA LYS A 52 -8.25 0.42 -6.75
C LYS A 52 -8.32 1.91 -6.44
N ALA A 53 -8.09 2.75 -7.45
CA ALA A 53 -8.39 4.19 -7.37
C ALA A 53 -9.91 4.40 -7.49
N GLN A 54 -10.50 5.13 -6.54
CA GLN A 54 -11.91 5.53 -6.57
C GLN A 54 -12.06 6.97 -7.11
N ALA A 55 -11.17 7.86 -6.68
CA ALA A 55 -11.06 9.23 -7.15
C ALA A 55 -9.59 9.67 -7.17
N LYS A 56 -9.31 10.94 -7.47
CA LYS A 56 -7.95 11.47 -7.64
C LYS A 56 -7.01 11.18 -6.46
N ASP A 57 -7.54 11.26 -5.24
CA ASP A 57 -6.79 11.05 -3.98
C ASP A 57 -7.51 10.08 -3.03
N GLU A 58 -8.43 9.27 -3.55
CA GLU A 58 -9.18 8.26 -2.81
C GLU A 58 -8.92 6.87 -3.37
N PHE A 59 -8.48 5.97 -2.50
CA PHE A 59 -8.14 4.60 -2.86
C PHE A 59 -8.87 3.61 -1.97
N LYS A 60 -9.13 2.42 -2.50
CA LYS A 60 -9.76 1.32 -1.76
C LYS A 60 -8.91 0.07 -1.89
N LEU A 61 -8.55 -0.53 -0.75
CA LEU A 61 -8.05 -1.90 -0.75
C LEU A 61 -9.19 -2.86 -1.07
N ILE A 62 -8.89 -3.83 -1.92
CA ILE A 62 -9.84 -4.81 -2.44
C ILE A 62 -9.28 -6.22 -2.24
N ASN A 63 -10.02 -7.26 -2.65
CA ASN A 63 -9.53 -8.66 -2.66
C ASN A 63 -9.03 -9.18 -1.29
N GLY A 64 -9.57 -8.63 -0.21
CA GLY A 64 -9.23 -8.99 1.17
C GLY A 64 -7.94 -8.36 1.68
N TRP A 65 -7.38 -7.39 0.97
CA TRP A 65 -6.17 -6.69 1.39
C TRP A 65 -6.44 -5.69 2.51
N THR A 66 -5.53 -5.64 3.47
CA THR A 66 -5.61 -4.71 4.61
C THR A 66 -4.29 -3.99 4.82
N ILE A 67 -4.35 -2.82 5.46
CA ILE A 67 -3.17 -2.12 6.00
C ILE A 67 -3.18 -2.26 7.51
N ASP A 68 -2.05 -2.68 8.05
CA ASP A 68 -1.82 -2.80 9.47
C ASP A 68 -2.17 -1.49 10.21
N LYS A 69 -2.82 -1.62 11.37
CA LYS A 69 -3.33 -0.49 12.14
C LYS A 69 -2.21 0.45 12.58
N ALA A 70 -1.04 -0.09 12.96
CA ALA A 70 0.10 0.73 13.34
C ALA A 70 0.69 1.50 12.14
N SER A 71 0.50 0.99 10.93
CA SER A 71 0.97 1.61 9.69
C SER A 71 0.11 2.80 9.24
N ARG A 72 -1.18 2.81 9.59
CA ARG A 72 -2.13 3.88 9.22
C ARG A 72 -1.69 5.28 9.67
N LYS A 73 -1.03 5.41 10.82
CA LYS A 73 -0.52 6.71 11.32
C LYS A 73 0.56 7.34 10.43
N PHE A 74 1.20 6.53 9.59
CA PHE A 74 2.24 6.97 8.67
C PHE A 74 1.71 7.24 7.26
N LEU A 75 0.42 7.03 7.01
CA LEU A 75 -0.23 7.27 5.72
C LEU A 75 -1.12 8.51 5.80
N LYS A 76 -0.88 9.46 4.90
CA LYS A 76 -1.69 10.65 4.65
C LYS A 76 -2.59 10.42 3.43
N GLY A 77 -3.86 10.79 3.54
CA GLY A 77 -4.85 10.65 2.46
C GLY A 77 -5.91 9.58 2.78
N HIS A 78 -6.83 9.37 1.84
CA HIS A 78 -7.98 8.51 2.05
C HIS A 78 -7.75 7.12 1.44
N ILE A 79 -7.58 6.13 2.32
CA ILE A 79 -7.58 4.71 1.95
C ILE A 79 -8.67 4.00 2.74
N SER A 80 -9.69 3.52 2.03
CA SER A 80 -10.73 2.66 2.59
C SER A 80 -10.34 1.18 2.49
N GLN A 81 -10.89 0.38 3.39
CA GLN A 81 -10.72 -1.08 3.44
C GLN A 81 -12.11 -1.67 3.59
N GLY A 82 -12.44 -2.75 2.86
CA GLY A 82 -13.73 -3.40 2.95
C GLY A 82 -13.83 -4.61 2.05
#